data_AF-A0A3D5B7Q0-F1
#
_entry.id   AF-A0A3D5B7Q0-F1
#
_cell.length_a   1.000
_cell.length_b   1.000
_cell.length_c   1.000
_cell.angle_alpha   90.00
_cell.angle_beta   90.00
_cell.angle_gamma   90.00
#
_symmetry.space_group_name_H-M   'P 1'
#
loop_
_entity.id
_entity.type
_entity.pdbx_description
1 polymer ?
#
loop_
_entity_poly.entity_id
_entity_poly.type
_entity_poly.pdbx_seq_one_letter_code
_entity_poly.pdbx_strand_id
1 'polypeptide(L)' 'MIDLQEVTYLSSSGMLTLINTQKKCKLHNGGEIYLANVSGKILSSLELAGFDQLFTFFDDIVTAVGKF' A
#
# COMPACT_ATOMS: atom_id res chain seq x y z
N MET A 1 1.77 4.14 7.35
CA MET A 1 2.44 2.89 6.91
C MET A 1 1.54 1.73 7.24
N ILE A 2 1.42 0.74 6.36
CA ILE A 2 0.74 -0.54 6.58
C ILE A 2 1.75 -1.65 6.31
N ASP A 3 1.92 -2.54 7.27
CA ASP A 3 2.74 -3.75 7.13
C ASP A 3 1.88 -4.90 6.60
N LEU A 4 2.32 -5.50 5.50
CA LEU A 4 1.61 -6.56 4.78
C LEU A 4 2.31 -7.94 4.89
N GLN A 5 3.28 -8.09 5.79
CA GLN A 5 4.07 -9.32 5.94
C GLN A 5 3.22 -10.60 6.05
N GLU A 6 2.17 -10.58 6.86
CA GLU A 6 1.29 -11.73 7.09
C GLU A 6 0.08 -11.78 6.13
N VAL A 7 0.00 -10.85 5.16
CA VAL A 7 -1.13 -10.76 4.24
C VAL A 7 -0.90 -11.64 3.01
N THR A 8 -1.78 -12.62 2.85
CA THR A 8 -1.69 -13.63 1.77
C THR A 8 -2.76 -13.46 0.68
N TYR A 9 -3.74 -12.59 0.92
CA TYR A 9 -4.82 -12.27 -0.01
C TYR A 9 -5.39 -10.86 0.23
N LEU A 10 -5.71 -10.16 -0.86
CA LEU A 10 -6.41 -8.88 -0.84
C LEU A 10 -7.68 -8.99 -1.70
N SER A 11 -8.84 -8.84 -1.08
CA SER A 11 -10.12 -8.82 -1.79
C SER A 11 -10.33 -7.51 -2.55
N SER A 12 -11.30 -7.48 -3.48
CA SER A 12 -11.70 -6.23 -4.16
C SER A 12 -12.13 -5.13 -3.20
N SER A 13 -12.80 -5.48 -2.09
CA SER A 13 -13.18 -4.52 -1.05
C SER A 13 -11.98 -4.00 -0.26
N GLY A 14 -11.00 -4.86 0.03
CA GLY A 14 -9.73 -4.47 0.64
C GLY A 14 -8.96 -3.50 -0.27
N MET A 15 -8.90 -3.79 -1.56
CA MET A 15 -8.26 -2.95 -2.56
C MET A 15 -8.92 -1.58 -2.67
N LEU A 16 -10.26 -1.54 -2.76
CA LEU A 16 -11.01 -0.28 -2.77
C LEU A 16 -10.79 0.54 -1.49
N THR A 17 -10.70 -0.13 -0.34
CA THR A 17 -10.41 0.52 0.95
C THR A 17 -9.03 1.16 0.94
N LEU A 18 -7.99 0.47 0.45
CA LEU A 18 -6.64 1.04 0.32
C LEU A 18 -6.62 2.30 -0.56
N ILE A 19 -7.26 2.25 -1.73
CA ILE A 19 -7.33 3.38 -2.66
C ILE A 19 -8.04 4.57 -2.03
N ASN A 20 -9.20 4.34 -1.41
CA ASN A 20 -9.97 5.41 -0.77
C ASN A 20 -9.20 6.04 0.39
N THR A 21 -8.45 5.23 1.14
CA THR A 21 -7.60 5.73 2.22
C THR A 21 -6.45 6.55 1.65
N GLN A 22 -5.78 6.10 0.58
CA GLN A 22 -4.70 6.85 -0.08
C GLN A 22 -5.17 8.20 -0.58
N LYS A 23 -6.35 8.25 -1.22
CA LYS A 23 -6.97 9.50 -1.66
C LYS A 23 -7.24 10.45 -0.49
N LYS A 24 -7.79 9.94 0.63
CA LYS A 24 -8.04 10.75 1.83
C LYS A 24 -6.75 11.30 2.44
N CYS A 25 -5.70 10.49 2.52
CA CYS A 25 -4.38 10.93 2.99
C CYS A 25 -3.82 12.04 2.12
N LYS A 26 -3.86 11.88 0.78
CA LYS A 26 -3.36 12.91 -0.14
C LYS A 26 -4.11 14.22 -0.02
N LEU A 27 -5.43 14.17 0.19
CA LEU A 27 -6.25 15.36 0.41
C LEU A 27 -5.95 16.04 1.75
N HIS A 28 -5.51 15.29 2.76
CA HIS A 28 -5.24 15.81 4.09
C HIS A 28 -3.74 16.14 4.26
N ASN A 29 -3.36 17.37 3.91
CA ASN A 29 -1.99 17.91 3.99
C ASN A 29 -0.97 17.15 3.12
N GLY A 30 -1.41 16.48 2.05
CA GLY A 30 -0.50 15.77 1.14
C GLY A 30 0.10 14.49 1.72
N GLY A 31 -0.48 13.94 2.80
CA GLY A 31 0.01 12.68 3.38
C GLY A 31 -0.13 11.51 2.42
N GLU A 32 0.72 10.48 2.59
CA GLU A 32 0.70 9.29 1.76
C GLU A 32 0.71 8.01 2.59
N ILE A 33 0.10 6.96 2.06
CA ILE A 33 0.20 5.59 2.58
C ILE A 33 1.41 4.93 1.96
N TYR A 34 2.24 4.39 2.85
CA TYR A 34 3.35 3.51 2.52
C TYR A 34 2.97 2.07 2.84
N LEU A 35 3.27 1.16 1.92
CA LEU A 35 3.05 -0.28 2.05
C LEU A 35 4.40 -0.97 2.23
N ALA A 36 4.57 -1.73 3.32
CA ALA A 36 5.80 -2.47 3.62
C ALA A 36 5.55 -3.99 3.53
N ASN A 37 6.60 -4.77 3.27
CA ASN A 37 6.57 -6.23 3.21
C ASN A 37 5.48 -6.77 2.26
N VAL A 38 5.29 -6.14 1.10
CA VAL A 38 4.28 -6.60 0.13
C VAL A 38 4.78 -7.85 -0.56
N SER A 39 4.13 -8.98 -0.31
CA SER A 39 4.46 -10.23 -1.01
C SER A 39 4.20 -10.10 -2.52
N GLY A 40 5.01 -10.79 -3.33
CA GLY A 40 4.90 -10.73 -4.80
C GLY A 40 3.49 -11.05 -5.32
N LYS A 41 2.75 -11.96 -4.67
CA LYS A 41 1.36 -12.28 -5.03
C LYS A 41 0.42 -11.08 -4.86
N ILE A 42 0.57 -10.33 -3.77
CA ILE A 42 -0.23 -9.13 -3.52
C ILE A 42 0.18 -8.01 -4.47
N LEU A 43 1.49 -7.84 -4.71
CA LEU A 43 2.00 -6.86 -5.66
C LEU A 43 1.45 -7.10 -7.07
N SER A 44 1.54 -8.34 -7.59
CA SER A 44 0.97 -8.67 -8.90
C SER A 44 -0.54 -8.44 -8.98
N SER A 45 -1.26 -8.62 -7.86
CA SER A 45 -2.70 -8.30 -7.82
C SER A 45 -2.94 -6.78 -7.92
N LEU A 46 -2.09 -5.97 -7.29
CA LEU A 46 -2.15 -4.50 -7.38
C LEU A 46 -1.76 -4.01 -8.78
N GLU A 47 -0.71 -4.56 -9.38
CA GLU A 47 -0.25 -4.25 -10.74
C GLU A 47 -1.32 -4.59 -11.78
N LEU A 48 -1.95 -5.77 -11.67
CA LEU A 48 -3.04 -6.18 -12.56
C LEU A 48 -4.22 -5.20 -12.53
N ALA A 49 -4.47 -4.60 -11.37
CA ALA A 49 -5.50 -3.58 -11.19
C ALA A 49 -5.02 -2.14 -11.52
N GLY A 50 -3.72 -1.96 -11.81
CA GLY A 50 -3.09 -0.67 -12.09
C GLY A 50 -2.94 0.24 -10.86
N PHE A 51 -2.92 -0.34 -9.65
CA PHE A 51 -2.89 0.41 -8.40
C PHE A 51 -1.51 0.52 -7.78
N ASP A 52 -0.52 -0.22 -8.28
CA ASP A 52 0.88 -0.10 -7.89
C ASP A 52 1.37 1.37 -7.98
N GLN A 53 0.98 2.10 -9.01
CA GLN A 53 1.37 3.49 -9.23
C GLN A 53 0.79 4.48 -8.20
N LEU A 54 -0.16 4.05 -7.37
CA LEU A 54 -0.81 4.90 -6.38
C LEU A 54 -0.10 4.88 -5.02
N PHE A 55 0.79 3.93 -4.79
CA PHE A 55 1.43 3.70 -3.50
C PHE A 55 2.96 3.76 -3.61
N THR A 56 3.61 4.06 -2.50
CA THR A 56 5.04 3.81 -2.35
C THR A 56 5.22 2.51 -1.58
N PHE A 57 6.09 1.65 -2.09
CA PHE A 57 6.39 0.34 -1.51
C PHE A 57 7.77 0.34 -0.85
N PHE A 58 7.88 -0.43 0.21
CA PHE A 58 9.13 -0.67 0.93
C PHE A 58 9.31 -2.16 1.18
N ASP A 59 10.56 -2.62 1.12
CA ASP A 59 10.90 -4.02 1.36
C ASP A 59 10.66 -4.40 2.83
N ASP A 60 10.83 -3.45 3.76
CA ASP A 60 10.70 -3.66 5.20
C ASP A 60 10.17 -2.42 5.95
N ILE A 61 9.76 -2.64 7.21
CA ILE A 61 9.19 -1.59 8.07
C ILE A 61 10.22 -0.53 8.49
N VAL A 62 11.50 -0.88 8.62
CA VAL A 62 12.56 0.05 9.07
C VAL A 62 12.80 1.10 7.99
N THR A 63 12.93 0.66 6.74
CA THR A 63 13.07 1.55 5.59
C THR A 63 11.83 2.44 5.42
N ALA A 64 10.63 1.89 5.63
CA ALA A 64 9.39 2.67 5.57
C ALA A 64 9.29 3.75 6.68
N VAL A 65 9.73 3.44 7.90
CA VAL A 65 9.71 4.40 9.01
C VAL A 65 10.70 5.54 8.79
N GLY A 66 11.86 5.28 8.18
CA GLY A 66 12.85 6.32 7.85
C GLY A 66 12.36 7.39 6.87
N LYS A 67 11.14 7.26 6.32
CA LYS A 67 10.51 8.22 5.42
C LYS A 67 9.52 9.19 6.06
N PHE A 68 9.20 9.02 7.35
CA PHE A 68 8.44 10.01 8.13
C PHE A 68 9.35 11.12 8.64
#